data_AF-A0A1I0YKE8-F1
#
_entry.id   AF-A0A1I0YKE8-F1
#
_cell.length_a   1.000
_cell.length_b   1.000
_cell.length_c   1.000
_cell.angle_alpha   90.00
_cell.angle_beta   90.00
_cell.angle_gamma   90.00
#
_symmetry.space_group_name_H-M   'P 1'
#
loop_
_entity.id
_entity.type
_entity.pdbx_description
1 polymer ?
#
loop_
_entity_poly.entity_id
_entity_poly.type
_entity_poly.pdbx_seq_one_letter_code
_entity_poly.pdbx_strand_id
1 'polypeptide(L)'
;MLSTLLSKDMAPQTKKKELESNYKIKMTKELEGAVATMCNLSDLLVEEGIAKERERSKAIEERSKAMEDRSKRLINKKDREIRMLRDEIARLKAMNKKSQTGKTK
;
A
#
# COMPACT_ATOMS: atom_id res chain seq x y z
N MET A 1 -12.94 -8.06 -29.53
CA MET A 1 -14.36 -7.63 -29.56
C MET A 1 -14.70 -6.86 -28.29
N LEU A 2 -14.76 -7.51 -27.11
CA LEU A 2 -15.03 -6.81 -25.84
C LEU A 2 -13.97 -5.76 -25.48
N SER A 3 -12.69 -6.07 -25.71
CA SER A 3 -11.59 -5.12 -25.58
C SER A 3 -11.79 -3.87 -26.45
N THR A 4 -12.30 -4.05 -27.68
CA THR A 4 -12.60 -2.96 -28.61
C THR A 4 -13.79 -2.11 -28.15
N LEU A 5 -14.86 -2.77 -27.69
CA LEU A 5 -16.08 -2.12 -27.19
C LEU A 5 -15.79 -1.28 -25.94
N LEU A 6 -15.08 -1.86 -24.97
CA LEU A 6 -14.83 -1.28 -23.64
C LEU A 6 -13.56 -0.42 -23.57
N SER A 7 -12.79 -0.30 -24.65
CA SER A 7 -11.57 0.53 -24.67
C SER A 7 -11.89 2.02 -24.49
N LYS A 8 -11.21 2.70 -23.56
CA LYS A 8 -11.37 4.16 -23.39
C LYS A 8 -10.57 4.98 -24.41
N ASP A 9 -9.53 4.40 -24.97
CA ASP A 9 -8.55 5.10 -25.83
C ASP A 9 -8.94 5.12 -27.32
N MET A 10 -9.98 4.37 -27.71
CA MET A 10 -10.47 4.37 -29.09
C MET A 10 -11.67 5.28 -29.28
N ALA A 11 -11.56 6.18 -30.25
CA ALA A 11 -12.68 6.98 -30.71
C ALA A 11 -13.84 6.09 -31.21
N PRO A 12 -15.12 6.49 -31.00
CA PRO A 12 -16.28 5.70 -31.39
C PRO A 12 -16.28 5.25 -32.87
N GLN A 13 -15.80 6.11 -33.77
CA GLN A 13 -15.72 5.80 -35.20
C GLN A 13 -14.69 4.71 -35.53
N THR A 14 -13.56 4.70 -34.80
CA THR A 14 -12.53 3.66 -34.94
C THR A 14 -13.06 2.33 -34.41
N LYS A 15 -13.72 2.34 -33.23
CA LYS A 15 -14.37 1.15 -32.68
C LYS A 15 -15.40 0.56 -33.65
N LYS A 16 -16.22 1.41 -34.27
CA LYS A 16 -17.23 1.01 -35.25
C LYS A 16 -16.58 0.27 -36.43
N LYS A 17 -15.56 0.87 -37.05
CA LYS A 17 -14.83 0.23 -38.15
C LYS A 17 -14.24 -1.12 -37.75
N GLU A 18 -13.60 -1.19 -36.59
CA GLU A 18 -12.97 -2.42 -36.09
C GLU A 18 -14.00 -3.53 -35.83
N LEU A 19 -15.17 -3.18 -35.29
CA LEU A 19 -16.28 -4.11 -35.03
C LEU A 19 -16.94 -4.61 -36.32
N GLU A 20 -17.05 -3.75 -37.32
CA GLU A 20 -17.60 -4.11 -38.63
C GLU A 20 -16.61 -4.93 -39.46
N SER A 21 -15.33 -4.56 -39.49
CA SER A 21 -14.32 -5.24 -40.32
C SER A 21 -13.86 -6.56 -39.72
N ASN A 22 -13.51 -6.57 -38.44
CA ASN A 22 -12.81 -7.70 -37.82
C ASN A 22 -13.78 -8.68 -37.17
N TYR A 23 -14.97 -8.22 -36.80
CA TYR A 23 -15.97 -9.03 -36.09
C TYR A 23 -17.29 -9.18 -36.88
N LYS A 24 -17.41 -8.52 -38.04
CA LYS A 24 -18.61 -8.55 -38.92
C LYS A 24 -19.90 -8.17 -38.22
N ILE A 25 -19.82 -7.32 -37.19
CA ILE A 25 -20.98 -6.82 -36.45
C ILE A 25 -21.43 -5.53 -37.12
N LYS A 26 -22.60 -5.53 -37.78
CA LYS A 26 -23.17 -4.30 -38.36
C LYS A 26 -23.61 -3.35 -37.26
N MET A 27 -23.08 -2.11 -37.27
CA MET A 27 -23.42 -1.11 -36.27
C MET A 27 -24.68 -0.34 -36.69
N THR A 28 -25.84 -0.80 -36.21
CA THR A 28 -27.15 -0.15 -36.39
C THR A 28 -27.38 0.91 -35.30
N LYS A 29 -28.33 1.84 -35.50
CA LYS A 29 -28.64 2.87 -34.49
C LYS A 29 -29.04 2.28 -33.12
N GLU A 30 -29.80 1.19 -33.11
CA GLU A 30 -30.15 0.48 -31.86
C GLU A 30 -28.93 -0.13 -31.19
N LEU A 31 -28.05 -0.77 -31.97
CA LEU A 31 -26.83 -1.37 -31.45
C LEU A 31 -25.84 -0.30 -30.94
N GLU A 32 -25.73 0.84 -31.64
CA GLU A 32 -24.94 1.99 -31.19
C GLU A 32 -25.47 2.54 -29.86
N GLY A 33 -26.78 2.64 -29.68
CA GLY A 33 -27.40 3.03 -28.41
C GLY A 33 -27.11 2.03 -27.27
N ALA A 34 -27.24 0.74 -27.54
CA ALA A 34 -26.95 -0.31 -26.57
C ALA A 34 -25.45 -0.34 -26.17
N VAL A 35 -24.55 -0.18 -27.14
CA VAL A 35 -23.10 -0.11 -26.91
C VAL A 35 -22.71 1.15 -26.15
N ALA A 36 -23.33 2.30 -26.45
CA ALA A 36 -23.12 3.54 -25.70
C ALA A 36 -23.54 3.37 -24.23
N THR A 37 -24.61 2.62 -23.99
CA THR A 37 -25.10 2.34 -22.62
C THR A 37 -24.18 1.37 -21.86
N MET A 38 -23.55 0.42 -22.56
CA MET A 38 -22.60 -0.53 -21.96
C MET A 38 -21.28 0.10 -21.47
N CYS A 39 -20.90 1.29 -21.95
CA CYS A 39 -19.70 2.00 -21.47
C CYS A 39 -19.73 2.23 -19.94
N ASN A 40 -20.92 2.29 -19.35
CA ASN A 40 -21.11 2.51 -17.90
C ASN A 40 -20.74 1.28 -17.04
N LEU A 41 -20.78 0.06 -17.60
CA LEU A 41 -20.44 -1.17 -16.86
C LEU A 41 -18.94 -1.26 -16.58
N SER A 42 -18.10 -0.90 -17.55
CA SER A 42 -16.64 -0.83 -17.34
C SER A 42 -16.26 0.24 -16.33
N ASP A 43 -16.95 1.38 -16.32
CA ASP A 43 -16.70 2.44 -15.36
C ASP A 43 -17.10 2.02 -13.95
N LEU A 44 -18.25 1.36 -13.79
CA LEU A 44 -18.69 0.83 -12.51
C LEU A 44 -17.69 -0.19 -11.93
N LEU A 45 -17.17 -1.10 -12.76
CA LEU A 45 -16.15 -2.06 -12.33
C LEU A 45 -14.84 -1.39 -11.90
N VAL A 46 -14.43 -0.33 -12.62
CA VAL A 46 -13.24 0.45 -12.25
C VAL A 46 -13.45 1.18 -10.93
N GLU A 47 -14.59 1.84 -10.74
CA GLU A 47 -14.90 2.54 -9.48
C GLU A 47 -15.00 1.58 -8.29
N GLU A 48 -15.61 0.40 -8.47
CA GLU A 48 -15.64 -0.63 -7.42
C GLU A 48 -14.23 -1.12 -7.08
N GLY A 49 -13.38 -1.32 -8.10
CA GLY A 49 -11.97 -1.68 -7.92
C GLY A 49 -11.20 -0.61 -7.12
N ILE A 50 -11.38 0.67 -7.47
CA ILE A 50 -10.76 1.80 -6.76
C ILE A 50 -11.27 1.90 -5.32
N ALA A 51 -12.58 1.70 -5.09
CA ALA A 51 -13.16 1.73 -3.76
C ALA A 51 -12.56 0.65 -2.84
N LYS A 52 -12.44 -0.59 -3.33
CA LYS A 52 -11.79 -1.70 -2.61
C LYS A 52 -10.32 -1.42 -2.34
N GLU A 53 -9.60 -0.85 -3.30
CA GLU A 53 -8.20 -0.49 -3.13
C GLU A 53 -8.03 0.61 -2.08
N ARG A 54 -8.86 1.65 -2.09
CA ARG A 54 -8.87 2.70 -1.06
C ARG A 54 -9.14 2.15 0.34
N GLU A 55 -10.10 1.24 0.48
CA GLU A 55 -10.39 0.59 1.76
C GLU A 55 -9.18 -0.22 2.27
N ARG A 56 -8.59 -1.03 1.39
CA ARG A 56 -7.38 -1.80 1.71
C ARG A 56 -6.22 -0.88 2.11
N SER A 57 -6.04 0.22 1.40
CA SER A 57 -4.98 1.20 1.67
C SER A 57 -5.15 1.88 3.02
N LYS A 58 -6.39 2.24 3.42
CA LYS A 58 -6.67 2.74 4.77
C LYS A 58 -6.31 1.71 5.86
N ALA A 59 -6.70 0.45 5.68
CA ALA A 59 -6.39 -0.61 6.65
C ALA A 59 -4.86 -0.84 6.80
N ILE A 60 -4.12 -0.76 5.69
CA ILE A 60 -2.65 -0.84 5.70
C ILE A 60 -2.03 0.35 6.43
N GLU A 61 -2.55 1.56 6.20
CA GLU A 61 -2.07 2.77 6.86
C GLU A 61 -2.27 2.71 8.39
N GLU A 62 -3.45 2.31 8.84
CA GLU A 62 -3.76 2.16 10.27
C GLU A 62 -2.86 1.11 10.93
N ARG A 63 -2.67 -0.04 10.27
CA ARG A 63 -1.77 -1.09 10.75
C ARG A 63 -0.32 -0.59 10.82
N SER A 64 0.11 0.21 9.85
CA SER A 64 1.47 0.76 9.81
C SER A 64 1.70 1.75 10.95
N LYS A 65 0.74 2.64 11.22
CA LYS A 65 0.76 3.54 12.39
C LYS A 65 0.84 2.78 13.70
N ALA A 66 0.00 1.74 13.87
CA ALA A 66 0.02 0.91 15.07
C ALA A 66 1.36 0.17 15.27
N MET A 67 1.96 -0.31 14.18
CA MET A 67 3.28 -0.95 14.21
C MET A 67 4.39 0.04 14.60
N GLU A 68 4.38 1.25 14.06
CA GLU A 68 5.32 2.31 14.43
C GLU A 68 5.24 2.66 15.91
N ASP A 69 4.04 2.88 16.43
CA ASP A 69 3.84 3.21 17.85
C ASP A 69 4.31 2.08 18.76
N ARG A 70 4.06 0.83 18.38
CA ARG A 70 4.57 -0.33 19.10
C ARG A 70 6.11 -0.35 19.09
N SER A 71 6.73 -0.08 17.95
CA SER A 71 8.18 -0.03 17.80
C SER A 71 8.80 1.06 18.67
N LYS A 72 8.25 2.29 18.64
CA LYS A 72 8.69 3.41 19.49
C LYS A 72 8.65 3.06 20.97
N ARG A 73 7.57 2.41 21.44
CA ARG A 73 7.45 1.97 22.85
C ARG A 73 8.53 0.94 23.23
N LEU A 74 8.81 -0.02 22.34
CA LEU A 74 9.85 -1.03 22.57
C LEU A 74 11.24 -0.41 22.62
N ILE A 75 11.56 0.49 21.68
CA ILE A 75 12.82 1.23 21.64
C ILE A 75 13.01 2.00 22.95
N ASN A 76 12.00 2.78 23.38
CA ASN A 76 12.06 3.54 24.63
C ASN A 76 12.30 2.66 25.86
N LYS A 77 11.70 1.46 25.89
CA LYS A 77 11.93 0.49 26.97
C LYS A 77 13.38 -0.02 26.95
N LYS A 78 13.89 -0.37 25.77
CA LYS A 78 15.26 -0.85 25.59
C LYS A 78 16.29 0.24 25.91
N ASP A 79 16.04 1.49 25.56
CA ASP A 79 16.92 2.61 25.91
C ASP A 79 17.02 2.84 27.42
N ARG A 80 15.94 2.59 28.17
CA ARG A 80 15.98 2.61 29.64
C ARG A 80 16.82 1.46 30.19
N GLU A 81 16.62 0.25 29.70
CA GLU A 81 17.42 -0.92 30.10
C GLU A 81 18.92 -0.70 29.80
N ILE A 82 19.25 -0.19 28.61
CA ILE A 82 20.63 0.13 28.22
C ILE A 82 21.25 1.18 29.15
N ARG A 83 20.50 2.22 29.53
CA ARG A 83 20.99 3.23 30.49
C ARG A 83 21.32 2.61 31.85
N MET A 84 20.41 1.82 32.42
CA MET A 84 20.67 1.18 33.72
C MET A 84 21.88 0.24 33.67
N LEU A 85 22.03 -0.53 32.59
CA LEU A 85 23.20 -1.40 32.41
C LEU A 85 24.50 -0.59 32.27
N ARG A 86 24.48 0.54 31.56
CA ARG A 86 25.64 1.44 31.46
C ARG A 86 26.04 2.01 32.82
N ASP A 87 25.07 2.44 33.62
CA ASP A 87 25.31 2.96 34.96
C ASP A 87 25.90 1.88 35.88
N GLU A 88 25.37 0.65 35.81
CA GLU A 88 25.88 -0.47 36.59
C GLU A 88 27.29 -0.88 36.18
N ILE A 89 27.58 -0.93 34.87
CA ILE A 89 28.94 -1.15 34.37
C ILE A 89 29.90 -0.08 34.90
N ALA A 90 29.49 1.19 34.93
CA ALA A 90 30.31 2.27 35.45
C ALA A 90 30.61 2.09 36.95
N ARG A 91 29.61 1.69 37.75
CA ARG A 91 29.78 1.39 39.18
C ARG A 91 30.73 0.23 39.42
N LEU A 92 30.53 -0.90 38.74
CA LEU A 92 31.40 -2.07 38.85
C LEU A 92 32.84 -1.74 38.46
N LYS A 93 33.06 -0.96 37.39
CA LYS A 93 34.39 -0.49 36.99
C LYS A 93 35.05 0.37 38.07
N ALA A 94 34.31 1.28 38.70
CA ALA A 94 34.83 2.12 39.77
C ALA A 94 35.21 1.31 41.01
N MET A 95 34.39 0.32 41.41
CA MET A 95 34.69 -0.57 42.52
C MET A 95 35.93 -1.43 42.25
N ASN A 96 36.04 -2.00 41.05
CA ASN A 96 37.20 -2.81 40.69
C ASN A 96 38.50 -2.00 40.71
N LYS A 97 38.47 -0.74 40.23
CA LYS A 97 39.62 0.17 40.29
C LYS A 97 40.07 0.42 41.74
N LYS A 98 39.12 0.66 42.66
CA LYS A 98 39.43 0.84 44.10
C LYS A 98 40.07 -0.41 44.72
N SER A 99 39.53 -1.59 44.41
CA SER A 99 40.07 -2.88 44.90
C SER A 99 41.49 -3.16 44.38
N GLN A 100 41.81 -2.75 43.15
CA GLN A 100 43.16 -2.89 42.60
C GLN A 100 44.16 -1.92 43.25
N THR A 101 43.75 -0.68 43.55
CA THR A 101 44.60 0.30 44.24
C THR A 101 44.82 0.00 45.72
N GLY A 102 43.93 -0.76 46.36
CA GLY A 102 44.08 -1.20 47.75
C GLY A 102 45.00 -2.40 47.94
N LYS A 103 45.28 -3.17 46.87
CA LYS A 103 46.19 -4.33 46.90
C LYS A 103 47.65 -3.99 46.54
N THR A 104 47.92 -2.75 46.11
CA THR A 104 49.24 -2.27 45.67
C THR A 104 49.96 -1.39 46.69
N LYS A 105 49.49 -1.38 47.95
CA LYS A 105 50.15 -0.72 49.08
C LYS A 105 50.54 -1.74 50.14
#